data_AF-A0A485B4I6-F1
#
_entry.id   AF-A0A485B4I6-F1
#
_cell.length_a   1.000
_cell.length_b   1.000
_cell.length_c   1.000
_cell.angle_alpha   90.00
_cell.angle_beta   90.00
_cell.angle_gamma   90.00
#
_symmetry.space_group_name_H-M   'P 1'
#
loop_
_entity.id
_entity.type
_entity.pdbx_description
1 polymer ?
#
loop_
_entity_poly.entity_id
_entity_poly.type
_entity_poly.pdbx_seq_one_letter_code
_entity_poly.pdbx_strand_id
1 'polypeptide(L)'
;MPLDEHIANFLTSLAGIPAPVSLTDMRATTETGLRQLQGKGEMSGGIKDYVVVADDGHRITLRAYKPVAANDGSAQPAMLFAHGGGWCLGSLALYDQPCQALANATGRIILSVDYRLAPEYPFPRPLEDVYQALCWVNEQARRLGIDASRLAVGGDSAGGNMAAATALLARDRGGPHIEHQLLLYPALSRDMATESYREFAEGYFLTHDAMAFCWDNYLGLRRHPYAEPLHAASLSGLPPATILSCEYDPLRDEAEEYAQRLQKAGVKGAQRAIAGHGPCLYPYVRSDSGGRPAIRARPRLAEDVQPKKHIAMARRVVYSR
;
A
#
# COMPACT_ATOMS: atom_id res chain seq x y z
N MET A 1 20.58 0.60 10.37
CA MET A 1 20.41 0.79 11.84
C MET A 1 20.14 -0.57 12.48
N PRO A 2 20.36 -0.84 13.79
CA PRO A 2 19.92 -2.13 14.33
C PRO A 2 18.42 -2.36 14.08
N LEU A 3 18.03 -3.62 13.93
CA LEU A 3 16.65 -4.02 13.75
C LEU A 3 15.80 -3.54 14.95
N ASP A 4 14.59 -3.05 14.67
CA ASP A 4 13.64 -2.64 15.71
C ASP A 4 13.41 -3.77 16.72
N GLU A 5 13.38 -3.43 18.02
CA GLU A 5 13.35 -4.39 19.11
C GLU A 5 12.08 -5.24 19.11
N HIS A 6 10.92 -4.67 18.76
CA HIS A 6 9.68 -5.43 18.67
C HIS A 6 9.72 -6.42 17.50
N ILE A 7 10.30 -6.02 16.37
CA ILE A 7 10.52 -6.89 15.21
C ILE A 7 11.50 -8.01 15.57
N ALA A 8 12.62 -7.71 16.22
CA ALA A 8 13.60 -8.70 16.65
C ALA A 8 13.01 -9.72 17.63
N ASN A 9 12.22 -9.26 18.61
CA ASN A 9 11.53 -10.12 19.57
C ASN A 9 10.51 -11.03 18.88
N PHE A 10 9.78 -10.49 17.90
CA PHE A 10 8.85 -11.28 17.12
C PHE A 10 9.56 -12.34 16.27
N LEU A 11 10.61 -12.00 15.54
CA LEU A 11 11.39 -12.97 14.77
C LEU A 11 11.95 -14.08 15.66
N THR A 12 12.40 -13.73 16.87
CA THR A 12 12.84 -14.70 17.87
C THR A 12 11.70 -15.62 18.32
N SER A 13 10.48 -15.10 18.48
CA SER A 13 9.30 -15.90 18.84
C SER A 13 8.87 -16.90 17.76
N LEU A 14 9.22 -16.64 16.50
CA LEU A 14 8.98 -17.55 15.39
C LEU A 14 9.99 -18.71 15.35
N ALA A 15 11.16 -18.54 15.97
CA ALA A 15 12.20 -19.55 15.99
C ALA A 15 11.70 -20.79 16.75
N GLY A 16 11.43 -21.88 16.01
CA GLY A 16 10.94 -23.14 16.56
C GLY A 16 9.46 -23.43 16.31
N ILE A 17 8.71 -22.52 15.69
CA ILE A 17 7.37 -22.83 15.17
C ILE A 17 7.55 -23.72 13.92
N PRO A 18 6.92 -24.91 13.85
CA PRO A 18 6.99 -25.76 12.67
C PRO A 18 6.46 -25.03 11.44
N ALA A 19 7.10 -25.23 10.29
CA ALA A 19 6.59 -24.72 9.03
C ALA A 19 5.16 -25.26 8.76
N PRO A 20 4.24 -24.43 8.26
CA PRO A 20 2.90 -24.89 7.92
C PRO A 20 2.97 -26.01 6.88
N VAL A 21 2.16 -27.07 7.08
CA VAL A 21 2.19 -28.29 6.25
C VAL A 21 1.25 -28.23 5.04
N SER A 22 0.41 -27.20 4.95
CA SER A 22 -0.48 -26.94 3.82
C SER A 22 -0.74 -25.44 3.64
N LEU A 23 -1.24 -25.03 2.48
CA LEU A 23 -1.66 -23.64 2.24
C LEU A 23 -2.82 -23.22 3.16
N THR A 24 -3.73 -24.14 3.47
CA THR A 24 -4.82 -23.89 4.43
C THR A 24 -4.26 -23.58 5.82
N ASP A 25 -3.29 -24.37 6.27
CA ASP A 25 -2.63 -24.13 7.56
C ASP A 25 -1.82 -22.84 7.53
N MET A 26 -1.14 -22.54 6.42
CA MET A 26 -0.41 -21.28 6.23
C MET A 26 -1.35 -20.07 6.32
N ARG A 27 -2.52 -20.12 5.68
CA ARG A 27 -3.56 -19.07 5.79
C ARG A 27 -4.02 -18.89 7.23
N ALA A 28 -4.38 -19.97 7.92
CA ALA A 28 -4.90 -19.91 9.29
C ALA A 28 -3.85 -19.42 10.31
N THR A 29 -2.62 -19.92 10.21
CA THR A 29 -1.51 -19.55 11.11
C THR A 29 -1.05 -18.11 10.87
N THR A 30 -0.96 -17.67 9.61
CA THR A 30 -0.66 -16.27 9.27
C THR A 30 -1.72 -15.32 9.79
N GLU A 31 -3.01 -15.65 9.58
CA GLU A 31 -4.15 -14.87 10.05
C GLU A 31 -4.10 -14.67 11.58
N THR A 32 -3.82 -15.75 12.33
CA THR A 32 -3.76 -15.70 13.79
C THR A 32 -2.48 -14.99 14.27
N GLY A 33 -1.32 -15.35 13.73
CA GLY A 33 -0.02 -14.82 14.16
C GLY A 33 0.09 -13.32 13.93
N LEU A 34 -0.25 -12.84 12.72
CA LEU A 34 -0.15 -11.40 12.41
C LEU A 34 -1.17 -10.56 13.17
N ARG A 35 -2.35 -11.10 13.49
CA ARG A 35 -3.32 -10.40 14.37
C ARG A 35 -2.80 -10.20 15.78
N GLN A 36 -2.00 -11.13 16.32
CA GLN A 36 -1.42 -10.99 17.66
C GLN A 36 -0.37 -9.88 17.75
N LEU A 37 0.23 -9.50 16.62
CA LEU A 37 1.21 -8.42 16.56
C LEU A 37 0.57 -7.05 16.46
N GLN A 38 -0.69 -6.99 16.05
CA GLN A 38 -1.42 -5.75 15.95
C GLN A 38 -1.54 -5.12 17.33
N GLY A 39 -1.18 -3.83 17.40
CA GLY A 39 -1.34 -3.04 18.61
C GLY A 39 -2.81 -2.88 19.01
N LYS A 40 -3.08 -2.04 20.02
CA LYS A 40 -4.46 -1.71 20.38
C LYS A 40 -5.17 -1.07 19.20
N GLY A 41 -6.34 -1.61 18.84
CA GLY A 41 -7.21 -1.05 17.82
C GLY A 41 -7.55 0.42 18.07
N GLU A 42 -7.63 1.18 16.99
CA GLU A 42 -8.04 2.59 17.04
C GLU A 42 -9.56 2.73 17.00
N MET A 43 -10.08 3.85 17.47
CA MET A 43 -11.48 4.20 17.24
C MET A 43 -11.71 4.37 15.74
N SER A 44 -12.88 3.92 15.26
CA SER A 44 -13.32 4.09 13.87
C SER A 44 -14.52 5.03 13.80
N GLY A 45 -14.56 5.83 12.74
CA GLY A 45 -15.74 6.64 12.38
C GLY A 45 -16.88 5.81 11.79
N GLY A 46 -16.69 4.51 11.62
CA GLY A 46 -17.68 3.56 11.13
C GLY A 46 -17.07 2.52 10.19
N ILE A 47 -17.60 1.30 10.26
CA ILE A 47 -17.22 0.19 9.36
C ILE A 47 -18.47 -0.25 8.62
N LYS A 48 -18.37 -0.43 7.29
CA LYS A 48 -19.49 -0.88 6.47
C LYS A 48 -19.03 -1.72 5.30
N ASP A 49 -19.69 -2.85 5.09
CA ASP A 49 -19.42 -3.73 3.96
C ASP A 49 -20.32 -3.38 2.76
N TYR A 50 -19.74 -3.52 1.58
CA TYR A 50 -20.38 -3.40 0.28
C TYR A 50 -20.02 -4.62 -0.57
N VAL A 51 -20.83 -4.91 -1.58
CA VAL A 51 -20.55 -5.99 -2.52
C VAL A 51 -20.51 -5.43 -3.93
N VAL A 52 -19.42 -5.75 -4.63
CA VAL A 52 -19.24 -5.55 -6.07
C VAL A 52 -19.50 -6.88 -6.75
N VAL A 53 -20.25 -6.86 -7.85
CA VAL A 53 -20.43 -8.04 -8.70
C VAL A 53 -19.49 -7.85 -9.88
N ALA A 54 -18.48 -8.71 -9.97
CA ALA A 54 -17.55 -8.75 -11.08
C ALA A 54 -18.24 -9.18 -12.38
N ASP A 55 -17.58 -8.94 -13.51
CA ASP A 55 -17.99 -9.34 -14.85
C ASP A 55 -18.28 -10.84 -14.99
N ASP A 56 -17.52 -11.67 -14.28
CA ASP A 56 -17.71 -13.13 -14.21
C ASP A 56 -18.76 -13.59 -13.17
N GLY A 57 -19.45 -12.64 -12.53
CA GLY A 57 -20.46 -12.87 -11.51
C GLY A 57 -19.91 -13.11 -10.11
N HIS A 58 -18.58 -13.11 -9.91
CA HIS A 58 -17.99 -13.21 -8.59
C HIS A 58 -18.38 -12.02 -7.70
N ARG A 59 -18.61 -12.27 -6.42
CA ARG A 59 -19.03 -11.26 -5.45
C ARG A 59 -17.82 -10.83 -4.62
N ILE A 60 -17.26 -9.67 -4.95
CA ILE A 60 -16.13 -9.08 -4.25
C ILE A 60 -16.67 -8.25 -3.08
N THR A 61 -16.24 -8.57 -1.87
CA THR A 61 -16.59 -7.77 -0.68
C THR A 61 -15.64 -6.58 -0.57
N LEU A 62 -16.19 -5.39 -0.35
CA LEU A 62 -15.43 -4.20 0.03
C LEU A 62 -15.79 -3.81 1.46
N ARG A 63 -14.79 -3.69 2.34
CA ARG A 63 -15.00 -3.13 3.68
C ARG A 63 -14.52 -1.68 3.72
N ALA A 64 -15.46 -0.78 3.98
CA ALA A 64 -15.20 0.64 4.12
C ALA A 64 -14.92 1.00 5.59
N TYR A 65 -13.83 1.69 5.84
CA TYR A 65 -13.44 2.24 7.14
C TYR A 65 -13.44 3.76 7.06
N LYS A 66 -14.33 4.41 7.82
CA LYS A 66 -14.39 5.86 7.91
C LYS A 66 -13.41 6.37 8.98
N PRO A 67 -12.64 7.44 8.70
CA PRO A 67 -11.81 8.06 9.72
C PRO A 67 -12.67 8.72 10.80
N VAL A 68 -12.17 8.79 12.03
CA VAL A 68 -12.89 9.44 13.15
C VAL A 68 -13.22 10.91 12.85
N ALA A 69 -12.35 11.60 12.12
CA ALA A 69 -12.52 13.00 11.75
C ALA A 69 -13.38 13.21 10.49
N ALA A 70 -14.05 12.17 9.97
CA ALA A 70 -14.91 12.28 8.80
C ALA A 70 -16.03 13.29 9.04
N ASN A 71 -16.28 14.14 8.04
CA ASN A 71 -17.41 15.06 8.06
C ASN A 71 -18.51 14.55 7.11
N ASP A 72 -19.59 14.01 7.67
CA ASP A 72 -20.73 13.47 6.90
C ASP A 72 -21.46 14.53 6.05
N GLY A 73 -21.17 15.83 6.23
CA GLY A 73 -21.70 16.93 5.42
C GLY A 73 -20.96 17.19 4.10
N SER A 74 -19.90 16.44 3.77
CA SER A 74 -19.11 16.67 2.55
C SER A 74 -18.55 15.38 1.95
N ALA A 75 -18.38 15.34 0.63
CA ALA A 75 -17.74 14.22 -0.05
C ALA A 75 -16.27 14.07 0.42
N GLN A 76 -15.91 12.87 0.88
CA GLN A 76 -14.61 12.58 1.48
C GLN A 76 -13.61 12.04 0.44
N PRO A 77 -12.30 12.30 0.58
CA PRO A 77 -11.30 11.57 -0.18
C PRO A 77 -11.30 10.09 0.21
N ALA A 78 -10.94 9.22 -0.72
CA ALA A 78 -10.92 7.78 -0.49
C ALA A 78 -9.64 7.12 -1.00
N MET A 79 -9.42 5.88 -0.55
CA MET A 79 -8.39 4.99 -1.06
C MET A 79 -8.97 3.58 -1.20
N LEU A 80 -8.87 3.00 -2.39
CA LEU A 80 -9.04 1.56 -2.56
C LEU A 80 -7.77 0.86 -2.09
N PHE A 81 -7.90 -0.08 -1.15
CA PHE A 81 -6.76 -0.74 -0.51
C PHE A 81 -6.77 -2.24 -0.82
N ALA A 82 -5.70 -2.74 -1.43
CA ALA A 82 -5.45 -4.17 -1.60
C ALA A 82 -4.49 -4.62 -0.50
N HIS A 83 -4.86 -5.68 0.22
CA HIS A 83 -4.02 -6.23 1.28
C HIS A 83 -2.81 -7.00 0.72
N GLY A 84 -1.78 -7.17 1.54
CA GLY A 84 -0.63 -8.05 1.27
C GLY A 84 -0.92 -9.53 1.51
N GLY A 85 0.13 -10.35 1.52
CA GLY A 85 0.03 -11.82 1.70
C GLY A 85 0.41 -12.63 0.47
N GLY A 86 1.29 -12.11 -0.39
CA GLY A 86 1.83 -12.86 -1.52
C GLY A 86 0.78 -13.38 -2.51
N TRP A 87 -0.34 -12.65 -2.68
CA TRP A 87 -1.52 -13.03 -3.46
C TRP A 87 -2.22 -14.33 -3.01
N CYS A 88 -1.68 -15.03 -2.00
CA CYS A 88 -2.13 -16.34 -1.56
C CYS A 88 -2.76 -16.31 -0.16
N LEU A 89 -2.46 -15.27 0.62
CA LEU A 89 -2.81 -15.09 2.02
C LEU A 89 -3.48 -13.72 2.22
N GLY A 90 -3.97 -13.51 3.44
CA GLY A 90 -4.61 -12.26 3.86
C GLY A 90 -6.13 -12.32 3.77
N SER A 91 -6.77 -11.38 4.46
CA SER A 91 -8.22 -11.24 4.50
C SER A 91 -8.61 -9.84 4.96
N LEU A 92 -9.86 -9.45 4.73
CA LEU A 92 -10.41 -8.21 5.30
C LEU A 92 -10.24 -8.16 6.82
N ALA A 93 -10.43 -9.29 7.49
CA ALA A 93 -10.47 -9.34 8.93
C ALA A 93 -9.05 -9.29 9.55
N LEU A 94 -8.02 -9.79 8.85
CA LEU A 94 -6.62 -9.54 9.19
C LEU A 94 -6.27 -8.04 9.07
N TYR A 95 -6.86 -7.35 8.09
CA TYR A 95 -6.55 -5.95 7.79
C TYR A 95 -7.50 -4.94 8.47
N ASP A 96 -8.42 -5.38 9.33
CA ASP A 96 -9.38 -4.50 10.00
C ASP A 96 -8.69 -3.38 10.80
N GLN A 97 -7.72 -3.70 11.66
CA GLN A 97 -7.04 -2.66 12.45
C GLN A 97 -6.07 -1.81 11.61
N PRO A 98 -5.22 -2.39 10.73
CA PRO A 98 -4.40 -1.61 9.82
C PRO A 98 -5.19 -0.62 8.97
N CYS A 99 -6.34 -1.02 8.42
CA CYS A 99 -7.16 -0.13 7.61
C CYS A 99 -7.83 0.99 8.42
N GLN A 100 -8.24 0.73 9.67
CA GLN A 100 -8.73 1.77 10.57
C GLN A 100 -7.64 2.80 10.90
N ALA A 101 -6.44 2.34 11.25
CA ALA A 101 -5.29 3.21 11.52
C ALA A 101 -4.90 4.02 10.28
N LEU A 102 -4.92 3.39 9.10
CA LEU A 102 -4.66 4.06 7.83
C LEU A 102 -5.73 5.12 7.51
N ALA A 103 -7.01 4.82 7.75
CA ALA A 103 -8.10 5.79 7.60
C ALA A 103 -7.84 7.02 8.47
N ASN A 104 -7.58 6.82 9.76
CA ASN A 104 -7.31 7.89 10.71
C ASN A 104 -6.05 8.70 10.37
N ALA A 105 -4.97 8.04 9.95
CA ALA A 105 -3.71 8.69 9.59
C ALA A 105 -3.83 9.55 8.33
N THR A 106 -4.59 9.07 7.34
CA THR A 106 -4.73 9.74 6.03
C THR A 106 -5.90 10.71 5.95
N GLY A 107 -6.88 10.59 6.86
CA GLY A 107 -8.16 11.29 6.78
C GLY A 107 -8.99 10.87 5.57
N ARG A 108 -8.75 9.67 5.02
CA ARG A 108 -9.48 9.11 3.87
C ARG A 108 -10.38 7.97 4.29
N ILE A 109 -11.47 7.77 3.56
CA ILE A 109 -12.22 6.51 3.62
C ILE A 109 -11.36 5.42 2.98
N ILE A 110 -11.07 4.36 3.72
CA ILE A 110 -10.33 3.20 3.19
C ILE A 110 -11.35 2.15 2.77
N LEU A 111 -11.27 1.69 1.52
CA LEU A 111 -12.09 0.62 0.95
C LEU A 111 -11.20 -0.59 0.72
N SER A 112 -11.14 -1.49 1.70
CA SER A 112 -10.33 -2.72 1.62
C SER A 112 -11.03 -3.75 0.74
N VAL A 113 -10.29 -4.34 -0.20
CA VAL A 113 -10.82 -5.29 -1.21
C VAL A 113 -10.55 -6.73 -0.79
N ASP A 114 -11.60 -7.54 -0.73
CA ASP A 114 -11.54 -8.99 -0.54
C ASP A 114 -11.37 -9.69 -1.89
N TYR A 115 -10.21 -9.50 -2.52
CA TYR A 115 -9.92 -10.01 -3.86
C TYR A 115 -9.64 -11.53 -3.80
N ARG A 116 -9.92 -12.24 -4.89
CA ARG A 116 -9.66 -13.69 -4.98
C ARG A 116 -8.18 -14.01 -4.84
N LEU A 117 -7.86 -15.12 -4.18
CA LEU A 117 -6.48 -15.51 -3.90
C LEU A 117 -5.99 -16.63 -4.83
N ALA A 118 -4.69 -16.63 -5.08
CA ALA A 118 -3.97 -17.74 -5.69
C ALA A 118 -3.74 -18.87 -4.66
N PRO A 119 -3.57 -20.12 -5.10
CA PRO A 119 -3.60 -20.61 -6.48
C PRO A 119 -4.99 -20.89 -7.04
N GLU A 120 -6.06 -20.79 -6.23
CA GLU A 120 -7.43 -21.04 -6.69
C GLU A 120 -7.82 -20.09 -7.84
N TYR A 121 -7.33 -18.87 -7.78
CA TYR A 121 -7.50 -17.84 -8.80
C TYR A 121 -6.15 -17.17 -9.11
N PRO A 122 -5.37 -17.72 -10.06
CA PRO A 122 -4.09 -17.14 -10.44
C PRO A 122 -4.28 -15.86 -11.28
N PHE A 123 -3.18 -15.19 -11.59
CA PHE A 123 -3.15 -14.03 -12.48
C PHE A 123 -3.88 -14.30 -13.81
N PRO A 124 -4.79 -13.40 -14.26
CA PRO A 124 -5.01 -12.04 -13.76
C PRO A 124 -6.20 -11.88 -12.80
N ARG A 125 -6.83 -12.95 -12.29
CA ARG A 125 -8.11 -12.86 -11.57
C ARG A 125 -8.07 -11.94 -10.34
N PRO A 126 -7.07 -12.02 -9.44
CA PRO A 126 -6.98 -11.12 -8.30
C PRO A 126 -6.90 -9.64 -8.75
N LEU A 127 -6.10 -9.36 -9.78
CA LEU A 127 -5.90 -8.01 -10.30
C LEU A 127 -7.18 -7.43 -10.92
N GLU A 128 -7.90 -8.23 -11.69
CA GLU A 128 -9.19 -7.81 -12.25
C GLU A 128 -10.21 -7.53 -11.15
N ASP A 129 -10.21 -8.25 -10.03
CA ASP A 129 -11.10 -7.95 -8.90
C ASP A 129 -10.82 -6.56 -8.32
N VAL A 130 -9.55 -6.22 -8.08
CA VAL A 130 -9.16 -4.90 -7.56
C VAL A 130 -9.49 -3.79 -8.56
N TYR A 131 -9.24 -4.01 -9.85
CA TYR A 131 -9.58 -3.03 -10.88
C TYR A 131 -11.10 -2.83 -11.03
N GLN A 132 -11.89 -3.90 -11.01
CA GLN A 132 -13.36 -3.80 -11.06
C GLN A 132 -13.93 -3.15 -9.80
N ALA A 133 -13.33 -3.41 -8.63
CA ALA A 133 -13.65 -2.67 -7.41
C ALA A 133 -13.36 -1.17 -7.55
N LEU A 134 -12.24 -0.77 -8.16
CA LEU A 134 -11.93 0.63 -8.43
C LEU A 134 -13.00 1.29 -9.32
N CYS A 135 -13.36 0.64 -10.43
CA CYS A 135 -14.40 1.10 -11.34
C CYS A 135 -15.72 1.31 -10.60
N TRP A 136 -16.16 0.30 -9.83
CA TRP A 136 -17.38 0.37 -9.05
C TRP A 136 -17.36 1.49 -8.01
N VAL A 137 -16.25 1.68 -7.29
CA VAL A 137 -16.12 2.76 -6.29
C VAL A 137 -16.24 4.13 -6.96
N ASN A 138 -15.60 4.33 -8.11
CA ASN A 138 -15.72 5.56 -8.87
C ASN A 138 -17.17 5.82 -9.33
N GLU A 139 -17.86 4.81 -9.85
CA GLU A 139 -19.26 4.91 -10.27
C GLU A 139 -20.21 5.17 -9.09
N GLN A 140 -19.93 4.58 -7.94
CA GLN A 140 -20.76 4.69 -6.73
C GLN A 140 -20.33 5.81 -5.79
N ALA A 141 -19.39 6.69 -6.19
CA ALA A 141 -18.77 7.68 -5.32
C ALA A 141 -19.79 8.52 -4.54
N ARG A 142 -20.84 9.02 -5.20
CA ARG A 142 -21.93 9.77 -4.53
C ARG A 142 -22.62 8.94 -3.44
N ARG A 143 -22.93 7.67 -3.70
CA ARG A 143 -23.57 6.76 -2.74
C ARG A 143 -22.67 6.43 -1.56
N LEU A 144 -21.36 6.40 -1.80
CA LEU A 144 -20.34 6.16 -0.79
C LEU A 144 -19.97 7.42 0.00
N GLY A 145 -20.45 8.60 -0.41
CA GLY A 145 -20.03 9.87 0.18
C GLY A 145 -18.58 10.23 -0.14
N ILE A 146 -18.08 9.78 -1.30
CA ILE A 146 -16.69 9.93 -1.75
C ILE A 146 -16.61 10.97 -2.87
N ASP A 147 -15.53 11.75 -2.86
CA ASP A 147 -15.12 12.58 -3.99
C ASP A 147 -14.29 11.74 -4.97
N ALA A 148 -14.88 11.39 -6.13
CA ALA A 148 -14.24 10.57 -7.16
C ALA A 148 -12.95 11.19 -7.73
N SER A 149 -12.80 12.52 -7.69
CA SER A 149 -11.57 13.18 -8.13
C SER A 149 -10.40 12.96 -7.16
N ARG A 150 -10.70 12.54 -5.93
CA ARG A 150 -9.75 12.31 -4.83
C ARG A 150 -9.70 10.84 -4.41
N LEU A 151 -9.78 9.96 -5.40
CA LEU A 151 -9.67 8.51 -5.23
C LEU A 151 -8.21 8.07 -5.40
N ALA A 152 -7.63 7.49 -4.35
CA ALA A 152 -6.30 6.89 -4.38
C ALA A 152 -6.40 5.36 -4.49
N VAL A 153 -5.29 4.72 -4.84
CA VAL A 153 -5.08 3.26 -4.68
C VAL A 153 -3.92 3.04 -3.71
N GLY A 154 -3.95 1.94 -2.96
CA GLY A 154 -2.84 1.59 -2.10
C GLY A 154 -2.83 0.13 -1.70
N GLY A 155 -1.73 -0.28 -1.09
CA GLY A 155 -1.57 -1.63 -0.59
C GLY A 155 -0.15 -1.90 -0.10
N ASP A 156 0.02 -3.04 0.53
CA ASP A 156 1.29 -3.50 1.09
C ASP A 156 1.76 -4.81 0.45
N SER A 157 3.08 -4.96 0.21
CA SER A 157 3.66 -6.15 -0.42
C SER A 157 2.95 -6.52 -1.74
N ALA A 158 2.30 -7.69 -1.82
CA ALA A 158 1.44 -8.09 -2.94
C ALA A 158 0.27 -7.13 -3.20
N GLY A 159 -0.28 -6.50 -2.16
CA GLY A 159 -1.27 -5.42 -2.31
C GLY A 159 -0.67 -4.16 -2.93
N GLY A 160 0.59 -3.85 -2.61
CA GLY A 160 1.35 -2.77 -3.24
C GLY A 160 1.60 -3.04 -4.73
N ASN A 161 1.90 -4.29 -5.08
CA ASN A 161 1.92 -4.74 -6.49
C ASN A 161 0.58 -4.45 -7.17
N MET A 162 -0.52 -4.88 -6.55
CA MET A 162 -1.87 -4.76 -7.09
C MET A 162 -2.29 -3.30 -7.25
N ALA A 163 -1.89 -2.41 -6.35
CA ALA A 163 -2.11 -0.97 -6.47
C ALA A 163 -1.34 -0.37 -7.66
N ALA A 164 -0.07 -0.72 -7.84
CA ALA A 164 0.74 -0.27 -8.98
C ALA A 164 0.19 -0.81 -10.32
N ALA A 165 -0.18 -2.09 -10.35
CA ALA A 165 -0.79 -2.73 -11.51
C ALA A 165 -2.16 -2.14 -11.85
N THR A 166 -2.98 -1.82 -10.85
CA THR A 166 -4.27 -1.14 -11.04
C THR A 166 -4.08 0.26 -11.62
N ALA A 167 -3.02 0.98 -11.21
CA ALA A 167 -2.69 2.28 -11.80
C ALA A 167 -2.29 2.17 -13.28
N LEU A 168 -1.52 1.14 -13.65
CA LEU A 168 -1.22 0.82 -15.05
C LEU A 168 -2.50 0.50 -15.84
N LEU A 169 -3.36 -0.38 -15.31
CA LEU A 169 -4.63 -0.74 -15.93
C LEU A 169 -5.53 0.48 -16.14
N ALA A 170 -5.69 1.33 -15.13
CA ALA A 170 -6.52 2.52 -15.23
C ALA A 170 -6.02 3.48 -16.32
N ARG A 171 -4.70 3.70 -16.41
CA ARG A 171 -4.12 4.50 -17.49
C ARG A 171 -4.41 3.86 -18.86
N ASP A 172 -4.13 2.56 -19.00
CA ASP A 172 -4.16 1.86 -20.29
C ASP A 172 -5.60 1.62 -20.78
N ARG A 173 -6.58 1.51 -19.86
CA ARG A 173 -8.01 1.33 -20.15
C ARG A 173 -8.82 2.63 -20.14
N GLY A 174 -8.17 3.78 -19.91
CA GLY A 174 -8.80 5.10 -19.98
C GLY A 174 -9.58 5.54 -18.74
N GLY A 175 -9.35 4.91 -17.59
CA GLY A 175 -9.87 5.32 -16.29
C GLY A 175 -10.14 4.14 -15.36
N PRO A 176 -10.69 4.39 -14.15
CA PRO A 176 -10.99 5.70 -13.57
C PRO A 176 -9.75 6.56 -13.27
N HIS A 177 -9.96 7.85 -12.99
CA HIS A 177 -8.88 8.72 -12.51
C HIS A 177 -8.40 8.28 -11.12
N ILE A 178 -7.10 8.16 -10.95
CA ILE A 178 -6.45 7.89 -9.67
C ILE A 178 -5.64 9.13 -9.28
N GLU A 179 -5.93 9.70 -8.11
CA GLU A 179 -5.25 10.89 -7.58
C GLU A 179 -3.83 10.56 -7.10
N HIS A 180 -3.63 9.37 -6.51
CA HIS A 180 -2.37 8.97 -5.87
C HIS A 180 -2.27 7.45 -5.72
N GLN A 181 -1.05 6.91 -5.71
CA GLN A 181 -0.74 5.52 -5.36
C GLN A 181 0.12 5.44 -4.08
N LEU A 182 -0.32 4.69 -3.07
CA LEU A 182 0.44 4.41 -1.84
C LEU A 182 0.96 2.97 -1.87
N LEU A 183 2.26 2.80 -2.09
CA LEU A 183 2.89 1.49 -2.24
C LEU A 183 3.78 1.22 -1.02
N LEU A 184 3.35 0.30 -0.14
CA LEU A 184 4.13 -0.12 1.03
C LEU A 184 4.92 -1.38 0.64
N TYR A 185 6.26 -1.28 0.56
CA TYR A 185 7.21 -2.35 0.19
C TYR A 185 6.67 -3.29 -0.90
N PRO A 186 6.30 -2.75 -2.07
CA PRO A 186 5.57 -3.49 -3.08
C PRO A 186 6.43 -4.59 -3.72
N ALA A 187 5.83 -5.75 -4.00
CA ALA A 187 6.47 -6.86 -4.72
C ALA A 187 6.34 -6.66 -6.24
N LEU A 188 7.34 -6.12 -6.94
CA LEU A 188 7.20 -5.58 -8.30
C LEU A 188 7.86 -6.40 -9.40
N SER A 189 8.73 -7.34 -9.06
CA SER A 189 9.37 -8.25 -10.01
C SER A 189 9.47 -9.67 -9.46
N ARG A 190 9.35 -10.66 -10.36
CA ARG A 190 9.61 -12.07 -10.01
C ARG A 190 11.05 -12.51 -10.27
N ASP A 191 11.94 -11.58 -10.62
CA ASP A 191 13.34 -11.91 -10.89
C ASP A 191 14.06 -12.37 -9.63
N MET A 192 13.70 -11.81 -8.47
CA MET A 192 14.23 -12.21 -7.15
C MET A 192 15.77 -12.25 -7.08
N ALA A 193 16.44 -11.39 -7.86
CA ALA A 193 17.88 -11.46 -8.09
C ALA A 193 18.64 -10.18 -7.67
N THR A 194 17.97 -9.23 -7.03
CA THR A 194 18.58 -8.00 -6.52
C THR A 194 19.51 -8.29 -5.34
N GLU A 195 20.30 -7.29 -4.93
CA GLU A 195 21.21 -7.46 -3.78
C GLU A 195 20.42 -7.63 -2.48
N SER A 196 19.32 -6.89 -2.29
CA SER A 196 18.41 -7.07 -1.15
C SER A 196 17.84 -8.48 -1.06
N TYR A 197 17.53 -9.13 -2.19
CA TYR A 197 17.09 -10.52 -2.23
C TYR A 197 18.19 -11.50 -1.77
N ARG A 198 19.47 -11.18 -1.98
CA ARG A 198 20.60 -11.97 -1.49
C ARG A 198 20.89 -11.70 -0.01
N GLU A 199 20.89 -10.44 0.38
CA GLU A 199 21.24 -9.98 1.73
C GLU A 199 20.20 -10.40 2.78
N PHE A 200 18.91 -10.37 2.41
CA PHE A 200 17.79 -10.64 3.31
C PHE A 200 16.97 -11.87 2.91
N ALA A 201 17.59 -12.81 2.19
CA ALA A 201 16.94 -14.03 1.70
C ALA A 201 16.25 -14.85 2.82
N GLU A 202 16.77 -14.77 4.04
CA GLU A 202 16.32 -15.52 5.21
C GLU A 202 16.39 -14.66 6.48
N GLY A 203 15.67 -15.06 7.53
CA GLY A 203 15.83 -14.49 8.88
C GLY A 203 15.06 -13.19 9.17
N TYR A 204 14.48 -12.54 8.16
CA TYR A 204 13.76 -11.26 8.30
C TYR A 204 12.26 -11.37 7.99
N PHE A 205 11.65 -12.50 8.38
CA PHE A 205 10.27 -12.91 8.13
C PHE A 205 9.96 -13.27 6.68
N LEU A 206 10.08 -12.33 5.74
CA LEU A 206 9.93 -12.62 4.32
C LEU A 206 11.19 -13.30 3.82
N THR A 207 11.05 -14.46 3.17
CA THR A 207 12.17 -15.21 2.63
C THR A 207 12.11 -15.28 1.10
N HIS A 208 13.24 -15.58 0.49
CA HIS A 208 13.32 -15.87 -0.95
C HIS A 208 12.36 -17.00 -1.34
N ASP A 209 12.36 -18.12 -0.59
CA ASP A 209 11.52 -19.27 -0.88
C ASP A 209 10.02 -18.98 -0.71
N ALA A 210 9.66 -18.17 0.26
CA ALA A 210 8.28 -17.70 0.42
C ALA A 210 7.82 -16.88 -0.80
N MET A 211 8.68 -15.99 -1.30
CA MET A 211 8.41 -15.22 -2.51
C MET A 211 8.35 -16.10 -3.77
N ALA A 212 9.24 -17.08 -3.91
CA ALA A 212 9.21 -18.03 -5.01
C ALA A 212 7.89 -18.82 -5.03
N PHE A 213 7.47 -19.34 -3.87
CA PHE A 213 6.17 -19.98 -3.73
C PHE A 213 5.01 -19.06 -4.13
N CYS A 214 5.00 -17.80 -3.68
CA CYS A 214 3.94 -16.85 -4.00
C CYS A 214 3.88 -16.55 -5.51
N TRP A 215 5.04 -16.29 -6.15
CA TRP A 215 5.11 -16.03 -7.58
C TRP A 215 4.71 -17.24 -8.43
N ASP A 216 5.07 -18.45 -8.02
CA ASP A 216 4.71 -19.67 -8.74
C ASP A 216 3.19 -19.92 -8.70
N ASN A 217 2.56 -19.72 -7.54
CA ASN A 217 1.10 -19.86 -7.41
C ASN A 217 0.34 -18.73 -8.13
N TYR A 218 0.86 -17.50 -8.09
CA TYR A 218 0.20 -16.35 -8.69
C TYR A 218 0.36 -16.30 -10.21
N LEU A 219 1.59 -16.45 -10.71
CA LEU A 219 1.95 -16.18 -12.11
C LEU A 219 2.47 -17.42 -12.86
N GLY A 220 2.86 -18.49 -12.17
CA GLY A 220 3.42 -19.69 -12.79
C GLY A 220 4.74 -19.38 -13.50
N LEU A 221 4.94 -19.81 -14.74
CA LEU A 221 6.14 -19.46 -15.56
C LEU A 221 5.94 -18.23 -16.46
N ARG A 222 4.79 -17.56 -16.35
CA ARG A 222 4.42 -16.45 -17.24
C ARG A 222 5.19 -15.17 -16.87
N ARG A 223 5.27 -14.23 -17.80
CA ARG A 223 5.71 -12.86 -17.56
C ARG A 223 4.63 -11.90 -18.05
N HIS A 224 4.33 -10.86 -17.28
CA HIS A 224 3.33 -9.88 -17.69
C HIS A 224 3.58 -8.53 -17.01
N PRO A 225 3.54 -7.39 -17.73
CA PRO A 225 3.83 -6.07 -17.13
C PRO A 225 2.82 -5.66 -16.04
N TYR A 226 1.61 -6.21 -16.05
CA TYR A 226 0.64 -6.00 -14.96
C TYR A 226 0.80 -6.95 -13.78
N ALA A 227 1.53 -8.05 -13.93
CA ALA A 227 1.94 -8.86 -12.79
C ALA A 227 3.26 -8.36 -12.21
N GLU A 228 4.12 -7.79 -13.06
CA GLU A 228 5.44 -7.27 -12.72
C GLU A 228 5.55 -5.79 -13.14
N PRO A 229 4.92 -4.86 -12.40
CA PRO A 229 4.89 -3.44 -12.78
C PRO A 229 6.28 -2.83 -12.95
N LEU A 230 7.32 -3.39 -12.30
CA LEU A 230 8.70 -2.97 -12.53
C LEU A 230 9.07 -3.05 -14.01
N HIS A 231 8.54 -3.99 -14.76
CA HIS A 231 8.88 -4.25 -16.16
C HIS A 231 7.93 -3.59 -17.18
N ALA A 232 6.99 -2.75 -16.74
CA ALA A 232 6.09 -2.04 -17.64
C ALA A 232 6.85 -1.17 -18.65
N ALA A 233 6.51 -1.26 -19.93
CA ALA A 233 7.24 -0.58 -21.01
C ALA A 233 7.29 0.95 -20.85
N SER A 234 6.26 1.54 -20.25
CA SER A 234 6.23 2.96 -19.89
C SER A 234 5.50 3.17 -18.58
N LEU A 235 6.03 4.08 -17.75
CA LEU A 235 5.41 4.56 -16.52
C LEU A 235 4.89 6.01 -16.64
N SER A 236 5.03 6.63 -17.82
CA SER A 236 4.52 7.98 -18.05
C SER A 236 3.01 8.01 -17.92
N GLY A 237 2.47 9.12 -17.41
CA GLY A 237 1.04 9.31 -17.19
C GLY A 237 0.47 8.55 -15.98
N LEU A 238 1.30 7.85 -15.18
CA LEU A 238 0.86 7.27 -13.93
C LEU A 238 0.62 8.34 -12.85
N PRO A 239 -0.25 8.07 -11.86
CA PRO A 239 -0.55 9.00 -10.78
C PRO A 239 0.66 9.19 -9.86
N PRO A 240 0.72 10.33 -9.14
CA PRO A 240 1.73 10.55 -8.13
C PRO A 240 1.82 9.40 -7.12
N ALA A 241 3.05 9.10 -6.65
CA ALA A 241 3.32 7.92 -5.84
C ALA A 241 3.98 8.25 -4.49
N THR A 242 3.58 7.54 -3.44
CA THR A 242 4.36 7.40 -2.21
C THR A 242 4.82 5.96 -2.13
N ILE A 243 6.14 5.76 -2.12
CA ILE A 243 6.74 4.42 -2.07
C ILE A 243 7.56 4.31 -0.80
N LEU A 244 7.27 3.29 0.00
CA LEU A 244 8.01 2.97 1.21
C LEU A 244 8.76 1.66 1.02
N SER A 245 10.07 1.65 1.26
CA SER A 245 10.89 0.42 1.32
C SER A 245 11.32 0.17 2.77
N CYS A 246 11.50 -1.10 3.14
CA CYS A 246 12.03 -1.49 4.45
C CYS A 246 13.52 -1.85 4.31
N GLU A 247 14.35 -1.48 5.30
CA GLU A 247 15.81 -1.71 5.25
C GLU A 247 16.16 -3.20 5.14
N TYR A 248 15.48 -4.04 5.91
CA TYR A 248 15.73 -5.48 6.05
C TYR A 248 14.77 -6.34 5.22
N ASP A 249 14.60 -6.01 3.94
CA ASP A 249 13.56 -6.56 3.08
C ASP A 249 14.09 -7.04 1.71
N PRO A 250 13.83 -8.29 1.29
CA PRO A 250 14.11 -8.74 -0.07
C PRO A 250 13.57 -7.80 -1.17
N LEU A 251 12.39 -7.20 -0.96
CA LEU A 251 11.69 -6.34 -1.91
C LEU A 251 12.24 -4.91 -1.96
N ARG A 252 13.22 -4.56 -1.11
CA ARG A 252 13.76 -3.21 -1.00
C ARG A 252 14.20 -2.67 -2.35
N ASP A 253 15.17 -3.32 -2.99
CA ASP A 253 15.82 -2.77 -4.17
C ASP A 253 14.85 -2.61 -5.36
N GLU A 254 13.88 -3.53 -5.53
CA GLU A 254 12.89 -3.42 -6.61
C GLU A 254 11.88 -2.28 -6.38
N ALA A 255 11.50 -2.01 -5.13
CA ALA A 255 10.68 -0.85 -4.79
C ALA A 255 11.43 0.47 -5.08
N GLU A 256 12.73 0.52 -4.77
CA GLU A 256 13.57 1.69 -5.03
C GLU A 256 13.84 1.90 -6.52
N GLU A 257 14.08 0.83 -7.28
CA GLU A 257 14.20 0.86 -8.74
C GLU A 257 12.91 1.39 -9.39
N TYR A 258 11.74 0.94 -8.92
CA TYR A 258 10.46 1.43 -9.43
C TYR A 258 10.25 2.92 -9.16
N ALA A 259 10.61 3.40 -7.97
CA ALA A 259 10.59 4.83 -7.64
C ALA A 259 11.47 5.65 -8.60
N GLN A 260 12.69 5.17 -8.89
CA GLN A 260 13.57 5.82 -9.86
C GLN A 260 12.98 5.82 -11.27
N ARG A 261 12.34 4.72 -11.70
CA ARG A 261 11.68 4.66 -13.01
C ARG A 261 10.49 5.62 -13.12
N LEU A 262 9.69 5.76 -12.06
CA LEU A 262 8.60 6.74 -12.00
C LEU A 262 9.14 8.18 -12.15
N GLN A 263 10.21 8.51 -11.43
CA GLN A 263 10.85 9.82 -11.52
C GLN A 263 11.38 10.09 -12.93
N LYS A 264 12.10 9.12 -13.53
CA LYS A 264 12.60 9.21 -14.92
C LYS A 264 11.46 9.38 -15.93
N ALA A 265 10.28 8.82 -15.66
CA ALA A 265 9.09 8.95 -16.49
C ALA A 265 8.30 10.25 -16.28
N GLY A 266 8.77 11.15 -15.39
CA GLY A 266 8.14 12.44 -15.08
C GLY A 266 6.99 12.35 -14.07
N VAL A 267 6.81 11.23 -13.38
CA VAL A 267 5.78 11.06 -12.36
C VAL A 267 6.26 11.68 -11.04
N LYS A 268 5.41 12.50 -10.42
CA LYS A 268 5.72 13.11 -9.11
C LYS A 268 5.63 12.04 -8.02
N GLY A 269 6.64 11.92 -7.16
CA GLY A 269 6.54 10.98 -6.05
C GLY A 269 7.56 11.24 -4.95
N ALA A 270 7.21 10.80 -3.74
CA ALA A 270 8.11 10.80 -2.60
C ALA A 270 8.48 9.35 -2.28
N GLN A 271 9.75 9.02 -2.45
CA GLN A 271 10.32 7.76 -1.97
C GLN A 271 10.79 7.93 -0.52
N ARG A 272 10.53 6.95 0.33
CA ARG A 272 10.99 6.95 1.72
C ARG A 272 11.46 5.56 2.13
N ALA A 273 12.77 5.39 2.32
CA ALA A 273 13.31 4.22 2.99
C ALA A 273 13.02 4.32 4.50
N ILE A 274 12.54 3.22 5.09
CA ILE A 274 12.30 3.08 6.52
C ILE A 274 13.45 2.26 7.11
N ALA A 275 14.40 2.96 7.72
CA ALA A 275 15.51 2.33 8.40
C ALA A 275 15.06 1.56 9.67
N GLY A 276 15.73 0.45 9.97
CA GLY A 276 15.50 -0.42 11.13
C GLY A 276 14.28 -1.34 11.04
N HIS A 277 13.52 -1.33 9.94
CA HIS A 277 12.28 -2.11 9.79
C HIS A 277 12.43 -3.26 8.78
N GLY A 278 11.69 -4.34 9.01
CA GLY A 278 11.56 -5.49 8.10
C GLY A 278 10.25 -5.49 7.27
N PRO A 279 10.17 -6.31 6.21
CA PRO A 279 9.14 -6.29 5.16
C PRO A 279 7.71 -6.41 5.66
N CYS A 280 7.49 -7.29 6.63
CA CYS A 280 6.15 -7.82 6.87
C CYS A 280 5.48 -7.34 8.13
N LEU A 281 6.07 -6.36 8.82
CA LEU A 281 5.59 -5.96 10.13
C LEU A 281 5.27 -4.49 10.23
N TYR A 282 5.57 -3.68 9.22
CA TYR A 282 5.24 -2.26 9.25
C TYR A 282 3.75 -1.94 9.50
N PRO A 283 2.75 -2.68 8.97
CA PRO A 283 1.35 -2.40 9.28
C PRO A 283 0.94 -2.92 10.67
N TYR A 284 1.75 -3.76 11.29
CA TYR A 284 1.38 -4.54 12.48
C TYR A 284 2.11 -4.08 13.74
N VAL A 285 3.38 -3.65 13.62
CA VAL A 285 4.23 -3.27 14.74
C VAL A 285 4.15 -1.76 14.97
N ARG A 286 3.70 -1.38 16.18
CA ARG A 286 3.76 0.00 16.66
C ARG A 286 5.00 0.15 17.53
N SER A 287 5.89 1.08 17.20
CA SER A 287 7.02 1.42 18.08
C SER A 287 6.49 2.18 19.32
N ASP A 288 6.83 1.74 20.52
CA ASP A 288 6.43 2.36 21.81
C ASP A 288 7.05 3.75 22.06
N SER A 289 7.89 4.25 21.14
CA SER A 289 8.54 5.57 21.21
C SER A 289 7.61 6.78 20.99
N GLY A 290 6.29 6.61 21.06
CA GLY A 290 5.33 7.70 20.87
C GLY A 290 5.29 8.26 19.43
N GLY A 291 5.96 7.58 18.49
CA GLY A 291 5.87 7.88 17.07
C GLY A 291 4.46 7.60 16.54
N ARG A 292 3.73 8.65 16.18
CA ARG A 292 2.53 8.52 15.34
C ARG A 292 2.93 7.75 14.06
N PRO A 293 2.06 6.90 13.48
CA PRO A 293 2.35 6.26 12.20
C PRO A 293 2.88 7.31 11.23
N ALA A 294 4.01 7.01 10.58
CA ALA A 294 4.83 7.98 9.84
C ALA A 294 4.14 8.54 8.56
N ILE A 295 2.86 8.22 8.36
CA ILE A 295 2.00 8.63 7.27
C ILE A 295 1.34 9.99 7.62
N ARG A 296 2.14 11.06 7.67
CA ARG A 296 1.61 12.42 7.46
C ARG A 296 2.02 12.89 6.08
N ALA A 297 1.18 12.61 5.09
CA ALA A 297 1.19 13.37 3.84
C ALA A 297 0.76 14.81 4.20
N ARG A 298 1.71 15.74 4.30
CA ARG A 298 1.36 17.17 4.39
C ARG A 298 0.85 17.62 3.02
N PRO A 299 -0.36 18.20 2.91
CA PRO A 299 -0.71 18.94 1.71
C PRO A 299 0.09 20.25 1.73
N ARG A 300 1.09 20.40 0.85
CA ARG A 300 1.60 21.73 0.50
C ARG A 300 0.94 22.14 -0.81
N LEU A 301 -0.13 22.91 -0.67
CA LEU A 301 -0.56 23.83 -1.72
C LEU A 301 0.49 24.95 -1.84
N ALA A 302 0.57 25.45 -3.07
CA ALA A 302 1.56 26.37 -3.61
C ALA A 302 1.78 27.65 -2.79
N GLU A 303 3.03 28.11 -2.79
CA GLU A 303 3.39 29.53 -2.93
C GLU A 303 4.87 29.59 -3.35
N ASP A 304 5.09 29.50 -4.66
CA ASP A 304 6.31 29.99 -5.30
C ASP A 304 6.06 31.46 -5.65
N VAL A 305 6.58 32.37 -4.82
CA VAL A 305 6.91 33.74 -5.24
C VAL A 305 8.40 33.94 -4.98
N GLN A 306 9.10 34.15 -6.09
CA GLN A 306 10.55 34.31 -6.26
C GLN A 306 11.19 35.47 -5.45
N PRO A 307 12.53 35.52 -5.35
CA PRO A 307 13.28 36.10 -4.23
C PRO A 307 13.64 37.57 -4.44
N LYS A 308 13.70 38.36 -3.36
CA LYS A 308 14.45 39.62 -3.36
C LYS A 308 15.34 39.80 -2.13
N LYS A 309 16.63 39.90 -2.49
CA LYS A 309 17.85 40.35 -1.85
C LYS A 309 17.72 41.34 -0.68
N HIS A 310 18.71 41.23 0.21
CA HIS A 310 19.11 42.19 1.24
C HIS A 310 18.94 43.67 0.85
N ILE A 311 18.56 44.50 1.83
CA ILE A 311 19.26 45.74 2.22
C ILE A 311 18.75 46.17 3.59
N ALA A 312 19.70 46.64 4.40
CA ALA A 312 19.54 47.05 5.79
C ALA A 312 18.98 48.48 5.95
N MET A 313 18.52 48.72 7.19
CA MET A 313 18.58 49.98 7.94
C MET A 313 17.61 51.15 7.65
N ALA A 314 17.15 51.68 8.80
CA ALA A 314 16.90 53.07 9.14
C ALA A 314 15.51 53.70 8.89
N ARG A 315 14.75 53.75 9.99
CA ARG A 315 14.22 54.96 10.66
C ARG A 315 13.45 56.01 9.82
N ARG A 316 12.19 56.16 10.26
CA ARG A 316 11.48 57.40 10.67
C ARG A 316 10.95 58.37 9.59
N VAL A 317 9.67 58.73 9.81
CA VAL A 317 9.06 60.08 9.78
C VAL A 317 8.19 60.46 8.55
N VAL A 318 6.87 60.45 8.84
CA VAL A 318 5.85 61.51 8.61
C VAL A 318 5.01 61.54 7.32
N TYR A 319 3.69 61.53 7.58
CA TYR A 319 2.53 62.06 6.86
C TYR A 319 2.78 62.93 5.60
N SER A 320 2.04 62.67 4.51
CA SER A 320 0.77 63.34 4.19
C SER A 320 0.40 63.23 2.70
N ARG A 321 -0.92 63.03 2.49
CA ARG A 321 -1.73 63.13 1.27
C ARG A 321 -1.69 61.98 0.27
#